data_AF-A0A960B295-F1
#
_entry.id   AF-A0A960B295-F1
#
_cell.length_a   1.000
_cell.length_b   1.000
_cell.length_c   1.000
_cell.angle_alpha   90.00
_cell.angle_beta   90.00
_cell.angle_gamma   90.00
#
_symmetry.space_group_name_H-M   'P 1'
#
loop_
_entity.id
_entity.type
_entity.pdbx_description
1 polymer ?
#
loop_
_entity_poly.entity_id
_entity_poly.type
_entity_poly.pdbx_seq_one_letter_code
_entity_poly.pdbx_strand_id
1 'polypeptide(L)' 'SLEGLRIFAGYAGWGAGQLQGEIEEGSWYVVPGDSLDVFRVDPSDLWRDVLRRQPGELAWHSTRPYDPNLN' A
#
# COMPACT_ATOMS: atom_id res chain seq x y z
N SER A 1 20.28 -16.56 -10.33
CA SER A 1 20.13 -15.39 -11.21
C SER A 1 19.36 -14.32 -10.46
N LEU A 2 19.60 -13.03 -10.68
CA LEU A 2 18.78 -11.96 -10.10
C LEU A 2 17.54 -11.77 -10.98
N GLU A 3 16.34 -11.90 -10.40
CA GLU A 3 15.07 -11.83 -11.15
C GLU A 3 14.49 -10.40 -11.25
N GLY A 4 14.91 -9.47 -10.39
CA GLY A 4 14.50 -8.07 -10.43
C GLY A 4 15.26 -7.18 -9.45
N LEU A 5 15.39 -5.88 -9.77
CA LEU A 5 15.96 -4.84 -8.90
C LEU A 5 15.14 -3.56 -9.02
N ARG A 6 14.79 -2.96 -7.87
CA ARG A 6 14.22 -1.62 -7.79
C ARG A 6 14.97 -0.83 -6.71
N ILE A 7 15.31 0.41 -7.03
CA ILE A 7 16.03 1.32 -6.13
C ILE A 7 15.03 2.35 -5.61
N PHE A 8 15.01 2.53 -4.29
CA PHE A 8 14.26 3.56 -3.61
C PHE A 8 15.23 4.53 -2.93
N ALA A 9 14.95 5.83 -3.01
CA ALA A 9 15.74 6.85 -2.32
C ALA A 9 14.98 7.33 -1.07
N GLY A 10 15.56 7.07 0.11
CA GLY A 10 14.93 7.36 1.40
C GLY A 10 14.10 6.19 1.94
N TYR A 11 13.45 6.42 3.08
CA TYR A 11 12.60 5.43 3.76
C TYR A 11 11.49 6.12 4.56
N ALA A 12 10.37 5.43 4.73
CA ALA A 12 9.37 5.79 5.72
C ALA A 12 9.80 5.21 7.09
N GLY A 13 9.73 6.04 8.13
CA GLY A 13 10.11 5.65 9.48
C GLY A 13 9.04 6.06 10.48
N TRP A 14 8.86 5.25 11.50
CA TRP A 14 7.92 5.50 12.59
C TRP A 14 8.68 5.60 13.91
N GLY A 15 8.27 6.54 14.75
CA GLY A 15 8.69 6.60 16.14
C GLY A 15 8.17 5.41 16.95
N ALA A 16 8.65 5.27 18.18
CA ALA A 16 8.22 4.20 19.08
C ALA A 16 6.69 4.25 19.29
N GLY A 17 6.00 3.15 18.99
CA GLY A 17 4.55 3.03 19.12
C GLY A 17 3.71 3.76 18.07
N GLN A 18 4.31 4.61 17.22
CA GLN A 18 3.58 5.43 16.25
C GLN A 18 2.80 4.58 15.24
N LEU A 19 3.46 3.60 14.60
CA LEU A 19 2.81 2.74 13.61
C LEU A 19 1.61 1.98 14.20
N GLN A 20 1.76 1.50 15.45
CA GLN A 20 0.69 0.79 16.14
C GLN A 20 -0.52 1.71 16.39
N GLY A 21 -0.28 2.93 16.85
CA GLY A 21 -1.34 3.93 17.03
C GLY A 21 -2.03 4.29 15.72
N GLU A 22 -1.28 4.48 14.64
CA GLU A 22 -1.84 4.79 13.31
C GLU A 22 -2.68 3.63 12.76
N ILE A 23 -2.29 2.38 13.02
CA ILE A 23 -3.10 1.20 12.66
C ILE A 23 -4.40 1.17 13.47
N GLU A 24 -4.34 1.41 14.79
CA GLU A 24 -5.50 1.42 15.68
C GLU A 24 -6.51 2.54 15.34
N GLU A 25 -6.01 3.69 14.88
CA GLU A 25 -6.83 4.80 14.37
C GLU A 25 -7.43 4.52 12.97
N GLY A 26 -6.99 3.45 12.31
CA GLY A 26 -7.45 3.10 10.97
C GLY A 26 -6.80 3.90 9.85
N SER A 27 -5.65 4.52 10.11
CA SER A 27 -4.85 5.25 9.11
C SER A 27 -4.10 4.32 8.15
N TRP A 28 -3.87 3.07 8.54
CA TRP A 28 -3.24 2.05 7.70
C TRP A 28 -4.05 0.76 7.63
N TYR A 29 -4.09 0.18 6.44
CA TYR A 29 -4.49 -1.22 6.24
C TYR A 29 -3.23 -2.09 6.14
N VAL A 30 -3.11 -3.07 7.03
CA VAL A 30 -2.03 -4.07 6.98
C VAL A 30 -2.51 -5.28 6.18
N VAL A 31 -1.84 -5.55 5.06
CA VAL A 31 -2.25 -6.60 4.11
C VAL A 31 -1.05 -7.46 3.71
N PRO A 32 -1.27 -8.71 3.25
CA PRO A 32 -0.20 -9.53 2.69
C PRO A 32 0.44 -8.87 1.46
N GLY A 33 1.76 -8.73 1.49
CA GLY A 33 2.56 -8.28 0.35
C GLY A 33 2.81 -9.41 -0.64
N ASP A 34 2.91 -9.06 -1.92
CA ASP A 34 3.37 -9.95 -2.99
C ASP A 34 4.68 -9.41 -3.56
N SER A 35 5.62 -10.30 -3.91
CA SER A 35 6.86 -9.92 -4.61
C SER A 35 6.63 -9.07 -5.87
N LEU A 36 5.53 -9.32 -6.60
CA LEU A 36 5.15 -8.59 -7.80
C LEU A 36 4.81 -7.12 -7.49
N ASP A 37 4.40 -6.78 -6.27
CA ASP A 37 4.12 -5.39 -5.88
C ASP A 37 5.36 -4.51 -5.98
N VAL A 38 6.51 -5.05 -5.54
CA VAL A 38 7.78 -4.34 -5.50
C VAL A 38 8.40 -4.25 -6.89
N PHE A 39 8.24 -5.29 -7.72
CA PHE A 39 8.90 -5.39 -9.03
C PHE A 39 8.02 -4.99 -10.22
N ARG A 40 6.76 -4.62 -10.01
CA ARG A 40 5.85 -4.15 -11.07
C ARG A 40 6.44 -2.98 -11.84
N VAL A 41 6.53 -3.07 -13.17
CA VAL A 41 7.12 -2.04 -14.04
C VAL A 41 6.47 -0.66 -13.83
N ASP A 42 5.14 -0.58 -13.91
CA ASP A 42 4.39 0.66 -13.69
C ASP A 42 3.64 0.61 -12.35
N PRO A 43 4.05 1.40 -11.34
CA PRO A 43 3.41 1.41 -10.02
C PRO A 43 2.15 2.28 -9.94
N SER A 44 1.71 2.93 -11.02
CA SER A 44 0.62 3.93 -10.98
C SER A 44 -0.69 3.37 -10.40
N ASP A 45 -1.00 2.09 -10.70
CA ASP A 45 -2.19 1.39 -10.19
C ASP A 45 -1.89 0.46 -9.01
N LEU A 46 -0.68 0.48 -8.46
CA LEU A 46 -0.24 -0.48 -7.44
C LEU A 46 -1.18 -0.49 -6.22
N TRP A 47 -1.51 0.69 -5.70
CA TRP A 47 -2.38 0.83 -4.53
C TRP A 47 -3.77 0.24 -4.78
N ARG A 48 -4.35 0.55 -5.96
CA ARG A 48 -5.66 0.04 -6.36
C ARG A 48 -5.66 -1.48 -6.45
N ASP A 49 -4.63 -2.06 -7.05
CA ASP A 49 -4.55 -3.51 -7.26
C ASP A 49 -4.26 -4.27 -5.96
N VAL A 50 -3.42 -3.72 -5.07
CA VAL A 50 -3.16 -4.28 -3.74
C VAL A 50 -4.43 -4.30 -2.90
N LEU A 51 -5.24 -3.24 -2.91
CA LEU A 51 -6.51 -3.23 -2.17
C LEU A 51 -7.56 -4.15 -2.82
N ARG A 52 -7.67 -4.14 -4.15
CA ARG A 52 -8.70 -4.90 -4.86
C ARG A 52 -8.56 -6.41 -4.74
N ARG A 53 -7.35 -6.93 -4.50
CA ARG A 53 -7.16 -8.37 -4.25
C ARG A 53 -7.48 -8.81 -2.82
N GLN A 54 -7.71 -7.89 -1.89
CA GLN A 54 -8.04 -8.25 -0.52
C GLN A 54 -9.48 -8.74 -0.41
N PRO A 55 -9.79 -9.69 0.50
CA PRO A 55 -11.16 -10.12 0.73
C PRO A 55 -11.99 -9.03 1.42
N GLY A 56 -13.31 -9.06 1.19
CA GLY A 56 -14.27 -8.24 1.93
C GLY A 56 -14.24 -6.74 1.59
N GLU A 57 -14.58 -5.91 2.58
CA GLU A 57 -14.79 -4.47 2.41
C GLU A 57 -13.50 -3.69 2.07
N LEU A 58 -12.33 -4.27 2.35
CA LEU A 58 -11.03 -3.70 1.96
C LEU A 58 -10.92 -3.47 0.45
N ALA A 59 -11.50 -4.36 -0.36
CA ALA A 59 -11.51 -4.21 -1.82
C ALA A 59 -12.30 -2.96 -2.28
N TRP A 60 -13.29 -2.51 -1.51
CA TRP A 60 -14.10 -1.34 -1.84
C TRP A 60 -13.31 -0.04 -1.72
N HIS A 61 -12.28 -0.01 -0.87
CA HIS A 61 -11.39 1.15 -0.77
C HIS A 61 -10.58 1.37 -2.05
N SER A 62 -10.42 0.36 -2.93
CA SER A 62 -9.67 0.50 -4.18
C SER A 62 -10.24 1.52 -5.17
N THR A 63 -11.49 1.95 -5.01
CA THR A 63 -12.16 2.93 -5.87
C THR A 63 -12.16 4.34 -5.31
N ARG A 64 -11.53 4.58 -4.14
CA ARG A 64 -11.44 5.94 -3.60
C ARG A 64 -10.55 6.81 -4.50
N PRO A 65 -10.94 8.07 -4.74
CA PRO A 65 -10.09 8.98 -5.49
C PRO A 65 -8.79 9.24 -4.72
N TYR A 66 -7.71 9.43 -5.47
CA TYR A 66 -6.41 9.82 -4.92
C TYR A 66 -6.48 11.16 -4.18
N ASP A 67 -7.35 12.08 -4.63
CA ASP A 67 -7.68 13.31 -3.92
C ASP A 67 -8.90 13.09 -3.00
N PRO A 68 -8.73 13.18 -1.67
CA PRO A 68 -9.81 12.99 -0.72
C PRO A 68 -10.94 14.04 -0.84
N ASN A 69 -10.71 15.15 -1.55
CA ASN A 69 -11.72 16.20 -1.77
C ASN A 69 -12.62 15.97 -2.98
N LEU A 70 -12.44 14.88 -3.74
CA LEU A 70 -13.23 14.58 -4.95
C LEU A 70 -14.43 13.65 -4.70
N ASN A 71 -14.94 13.58 -3.46
CA ASN A 71 -16.16 12.83 -3.11
C ASN A 71 -17.36 13.76 -2.88
#